data_AF-A0A349Q2Z4-F1
#
_entry.id   AF-A0A349Q2Z4-F1
#
_cell.length_a   1.000
_cell.length_b   1.000
_cell.length_c   1.000
_cell.angle_alpha   90.00
_cell.angle_beta   90.00
_cell.angle_gamma   90.00
#
_symmetry.space_group_name_H-M   'P 1'
#
loop_
_entity.id
_entity.type
_entity.pdbx_description
1 polymer ?
#
loop_
_entity_poly.entity_id
_entity_poly.type
_entity_poly.pdbx_seq_one_letter_code
_entity_poly.pdbx_strand_id
1 'polypeptide(L)'
;MELDQEITFTTDEGYEYLIRFTEFPQDNFEYNIHIMDVSLILMSDGVEKNSTKTLLFFSKCINEYLLKNDVILYYYCDTAEIQMRSNRNKKMLPQEFRSKLFSAMFDQKNFEYYILKAIKVSDPTNGDHYVSLISHIKNTRTIEQIEQDILKYNK
;
A
#
# COMPACT_ATOMS: atom_id res chain seq x y z
N MET A 1 9.72 -12.84 16.94
CA MET A 1 10.37 -11.70 16.27
C MET A 1 9.29 -10.66 16.14
N GLU A 2 9.52 -9.44 16.63
CA GLU A 2 8.54 -8.36 16.52
C GLU A 2 8.48 -7.92 15.06
N LEU A 3 7.31 -8.08 14.42
CA LEU A 3 7.09 -7.69 13.02
C LEU A 3 6.63 -6.23 12.92
N ASP A 4 5.94 -5.73 13.93
CA ASP A 4 5.51 -4.34 13.97
C ASP A 4 6.71 -3.40 13.90
N GLN A 5 6.62 -2.40 13.03
CA GLN A 5 7.71 -1.46 12.80
C GLN A 5 7.16 -0.09 12.45
N GLU A 6 7.74 0.94 13.07
CA GLU A 6 7.46 2.34 12.76
C GLU A 6 8.73 3.03 12.26
N ILE A 7 8.61 3.79 11.17
CA ILE A 7 9.70 4.57 10.57
C ILE A 7 9.21 5.99 10.36
N THR A 8 9.86 6.94 11.04
CA THR A 8 9.63 8.37 10.80
C THR A 8 10.53 8.88 9.69
N PHE A 9 10.01 9.72 8.81
CA PHE A 9 10.73 10.32 7.71
C PHE A 9 10.32 11.78 7.52
N THR A 10 11.29 12.69 7.50
CA THR A 10 11.07 14.08 7.15
C THR A 10 11.55 14.30 5.72
N THR A 11 10.67 14.83 4.87
CA THR A 11 11.02 15.13 3.47
C THR A 11 11.91 16.37 3.37
N ASP A 12 12.57 16.56 2.21
CA ASP A 12 13.34 17.78 1.92
C ASP A 12 12.46 19.05 2.00
N GLU A 13 11.15 18.91 1.77
CA GLU A 13 10.14 19.96 1.83
C GLU A 13 9.62 20.23 3.26
N GLY A 14 10.08 19.46 4.26
CA GLY A 14 9.70 19.63 5.66
C GLY A 14 8.45 18.88 6.11
N TYR A 15 7.91 17.98 5.28
CA TYR A 15 6.76 17.16 5.67
C TYR A 15 7.22 15.97 6.50
N GLU A 16 6.51 15.69 7.59
CA GLU A 16 6.79 14.54 8.44
C GLU A 16 5.84 13.39 8.12
N TYR A 17 6.41 12.23 7.84
CA TYR A 17 5.69 11.00 7.56
C TYR A 17 6.03 9.93 8.60
N LEU A 18 5.03 9.15 8.95
CA LEU A 18 5.16 7.91 9.68
C LEU A 18 4.76 6.76 8.77
N ILE A 19 5.71 5.87 8.48
CA ILE A 19 5.48 4.60 7.79
C ILE A 19 5.31 3.55 8.89
N ARG A 20 4.15 2.92 8.92
CA ARG A 20 3.80 1.94 9.95
C ARG A 20 3.51 0.59 9.32
N PHE A 21 4.14 -0.44 9.87
CA PHE A 21 3.86 -1.84 9.60
C PHE A 21 3.23 -2.40 10.88
N THR A 22 2.00 -2.89 10.78
CA THR A 22 1.28 -3.45 11.93
C THR A 22 0.68 -4.78 11.53
N GLU A 23 0.74 -5.79 12.40
CA GLU A 23 0.11 -7.07 12.12
C GLU A 23 -1.40 -6.90 11.91
N PHE A 24 -1.90 -7.40 10.78
CA PHE A 24 -3.32 -7.39 10.47
C PHE A 24 -3.99 -8.51 11.26
N PRO A 25 -5.07 -8.22 12.02
CA PRO A 25 -5.76 -9.25 12.80
C PRO A 25 -6.39 -10.28 11.87
N GLN A 26 -5.94 -11.53 11.97
CA GLN A 26 -6.37 -12.65 11.12
C GLN A 26 -7.56 -13.43 11.70
N ASP A 27 -8.38 -12.80 12.55
CA ASP A 27 -9.40 -13.45 13.39
C ASP A 27 -10.40 -14.35 12.62
N ASN A 28 -10.58 -14.14 11.32
CA ASN A 28 -11.52 -14.89 10.48
C ASN A 28 -10.85 -15.74 9.37
N PHE A 29 -9.52 -15.66 9.20
CA PHE A 29 -8.82 -16.35 8.12
C PHE A 29 -7.45 -16.86 8.58
N GLU A 30 -7.27 -18.17 8.64
CA GLU A 30 -5.97 -18.76 8.94
C GLU A 30 -5.12 -18.84 7.66
N TYR A 31 -4.21 -17.88 7.49
CA TYR A 31 -3.16 -17.96 6.48
C TYR A 31 -1.85 -18.41 7.14
N ASN A 32 -1.10 -19.30 6.49
CA ASN A 32 0.21 -19.77 6.99
C ASN A 32 1.33 -18.73 6.88
N ILE A 33 0.99 -17.44 6.84
CA ILE A 33 1.91 -16.31 6.70
C ILE A 33 1.28 -15.07 7.34
N HIS A 34 2.11 -14.27 8.00
CA HIS A 34 1.67 -13.01 8.59
C HIS A 34 1.29 -12.01 7.49
N ILE A 35 0.17 -11.32 7.72
CA ILE A 35 -0.27 -10.19 6.90
C ILE A 35 0.02 -8.94 7.71
N MET A 36 0.72 -7.99 7.11
CA MET A 36 1.08 -6.73 7.75
C MET A 36 0.37 -5.60 7.02
N ASP A 37 -0.45 -4.83 7.74
CA ASP A 37 -0.96 -3.56 7.23
C ASP A 37 0.19 -2.56 7.08
N VAL A 38 0.22 -1.87 5.94
CA VAL A 38 1.16 -0.79 5.66
C VAL A 38 0.40 0.52 5.60
N SER A 39 0.72 1.42 6.51
CA SER A 39 0.11 2.74 6.60
C SER A 39 1.16 3.82 6.35
N LEU A 40 0.85 4.75 5.43
CA LEU A 40 1.66 5.95 5.15
C LEU A 40 0.93 7.17 5.71
N ILE A 41 1.33 7.59 6.91
CA ILE A 41 0.61 8.62 7.67
C ILE A 41 1.38 9.93 7.56
N LEU A 42 0.70 10.98 7.09
CA LEU A 42 1.22 12.34 7.16
C LEU A 42 0.99 12.88 8.57
N MET A 43 2.06 13.32 9.23
CA MET A 43 2.02 13.84 10.60
C MET A 43 1.90 15.36 10.66
N SER A 44 2.17 16.06 9.54
CA SER A 44 2.07 17.52 9.43
C SER A 44 0.76 17.98 8.78
N ASP A 45 0.35 19.22 9.05
CA ASP A 45 -0.86 19.81 8.47
C ASP A 45 -0.68 20.10 6.98
N GLY A 46 -1.25 19.23 6.15
CA GLY A 46 -1.31 19.39 4.71
C GLY A 46 0.02 19.12 3.99
N VAL A 47 -0.10 18.66 2.75
CA VAL A 47 1.02 18.52 1.81
C VAL A 47 0.61 19.22 0.53
N GLU A 48 1.47 20.11 0.04
CA GLU A 48 1.26 20.74 -1.26
C GLU A 48 1.65 19.76 -2.38
N LYS A 49 2.79 19.07 -2.23
CA LYS A 49 3.25 18.09 -3.21
C LYS A 49 4.30 17.13 -2.64
N ASN A 50 4.19 15.86 -3.01
CA ASN A 50 5.29 14.89 -2.84
C ASN A 50 6.25 14.91 -4.02
N SER A 51 7.55 14.99 -3.73
CA SER A 51 8.60 14.81 -4.74
C SER A 51 8.83 13.34 -5.07
N THR A 52 9.46 13.09 -6.22
CA THR A 52 9.86 11.73 -6.61
C THR A 52 10.82 11.10 -5.60
N LYS A 53 11.64 11.90 -4.90
CA LYS A 53 12.54 11.40 -3.86
C LYS A 53 11.76 10.79 -2.69
N THR A 54 10.72 11.49 -2.22
CA THR A 54 9.83 11.01 -1.15
C THR A 54 9.16 9.68 -1.54
N LEU A 55 8.65 9.59 -2.77
CA LEU A 55 8.07 8.36 -3.30
C LEU A 55 9.09 7.20 -3.36
N LEU A 56 10.31 7.47 -3.83
CA LEU A 56 11.39 6.48 -3.87
C LEU A 56 11.84 6.03 -2.48
N PHE A 57 11.73 6.90 -1.48
CA PHE A 57 12.00 6.56 -0.08
C PHE A 57 10.95 5.57 0.44
N PHE A 58 9.66 5.81 0.20
CA PHE A 58 8.61 4.87 0.59
C PHE A 58 8.82 3.48 -0.04
N SER A 59 9.11 3.41 -1.35
CA SER A 59 9.42 2.13 -1.99
C SER A 59 10.63 1.44 -1.38
N LYS A 60 11.65 2.21 -0.97
CA LYS A 60 12.86 1.68 -0.34
C LYS A 60 12.52 1.06 1.02
N CYS A 61 11.76 1.74 1.87
CA CYS A 61 11.36 1.22 3.17
C CYS A 61 10.55 -0.08 3.04
N ILE A 62 9.59 -0.12 2.12
CA ILE A 62 8.78 -1.31 1.82
C ILE A 62 9.68 -2.47 1.37
N ASN A 63 10.64 -2.21 0.48
CA ASN A 63 11.58 -3.23 0.03
C ASN A 63 12.46 -3.78 1.16
N GLU A 64 13.05 -2.89 1.95
CA GLU A 64 13.92 -3.30 3.06
C GLU A 64 13.17 -4.11 4.10
N TYR A 65 11.89 -3.80 4.35
CA TYR A 65 11.03 -4.57 5.23
C TYR A 65 10.74 -5.97 4.65
N LEU A 66 10.36 -6.05 3.37
CA LEU A 66 10.11 -7.30 2.65
C LEU A 66 11.35 -8.20 2.50
N LEU A 67 12.55 -7.63 2.46
CA LEU A 67 13.80 -8.39 2.40
C LEU A 67 14.15 -9.06 3.73
N LYS A 68 13.69 -8.49 4.85
CA LYS A 68 13.96 -9.00 6.20
C LYS A 68 12.88 -9.96 6.68
N ASN A 69 11.66 -9.80 6.19
CA ASN A 69 10.48 -10.47 6.70
C ASN A 69 9.73 -11.23 5.59
N ASP A 70 9.47 -12.52 5.81
CA ASP A 70 8.63 -13.32 4.92
C ASP A 70 7.15 -13.13 5.27
N VAL A 71 6.55 -12.08 4.71
CA VAL A 71 5.19 -11.64 5.04
C VAL A 71 4.44 -11.19 3.79
N ILE A 72 3.13 -11.00 3.92
CA ILE A 72 2.30 -10.31 2.92
C ILE A 72 2.01 -8.91 3.42
N LEU A 73 2.43 -7.89 2.68
CA LEU A 73 2.04 -6.52 2.94
C LEU A 73 0.66 -6.24 2.35
N TYR A 74 -0.20 -5.65 3.15
CA TYR A 74 -1.53 -5.18 2.79
C TYR A 74 -1.53 -3.65 2.81
N TYR A 75 -1.81 -3.03 1.66
CA TYR A 75 -1.89 -1.58 1.53
C TYR A 75 -3.29 -1.16 1.08
N TYR A 76 -4.02 -0.45 1.94
CA TYR A 76 -5.32 0.12 1.63
C TYR A 76 -5.19 1.58 1.18
N CYS A 77 -5.79 1.92 0.02
CA CYS A 77 -5.81 3.28 -0.49
C CYS A 77 -6.98 4.06 0.11
N ASP A 78 -6.69 5.01 0.98
CA ASP A 78 -7.71 5.90 1.56
C ASP A 78 -8.40 6.79 0.51
N THR A 79 -9.57 7.30 0.92
CA THR A 79 -10.43 8.19 0.13
C THR A 79 -10.12 9.67 0.34
N ALA A 80 -9.09 10.01 1.13
CA ALA A 80 -8.81 11.40 1.47
C ALA A 80 -8.47 12.19 0.21
N GLU A 81 -8.95 13.43 0.13
CA GLU A 81 -8.75 14.29 -1.02
C GLU A 81 -7.27 14.49 -1.34
N ILE A 82 -6.95 14.57 -2.63
CA ILE A 82 -5.59 14.79 -3.13
C ILE A 82 -5.54 16.02 -4.01
N GLN A 83 -4.43 16.75 -3.96
CA GLN A 83 -4.16 17.80 -4.93
C GLN A 83 -3.70 17.19 -6.26
N MET A 84 -4.62 17.04 -7.22
CA MET A 84 -4.28 16.64 -8.58
C MET A 84 -3.92 17.86 -9.44
N ARG A 85 -2.92 17.72 -10.32
CA ARG A 85 -2.61 18.78 -11.29
C ARG A 85 -3.82 19.02 -12.21
N SER A 86 -4.25 20.27 -12.31
CA SER A 86 -5.43 20.72 -13.06
C SER A 86 -5.39 20.41 -14.56
N ASN A 87 -4.22 20.18 -15.14
CA ASN A 87 -4.03 19.89 -16.57
C ASN A 87 -4.22 18.42 -16.97
N ARG A 88 -4.53 17.52 -16.03
CA ARG A 88 -4.91 16.14 -16.35
C ARG A 88 -6.43 16.08 -16.55
N ASN A 89 -6.87 16.03 -17.80
CA ASN A 89 -8.29 15.93 -18.22
C ASN A 89 -9.03 14.65 -17.75
N LYS A 90 -8.49 13.91 -16.78
CA LYS A 90 -9.04 12.64 -16.30
C LYS A 90 -9.47 12.82 -14.84
N LYS A 91 -10.79 12.84 -14.60
CA LYS A 91 -11.36 12.68 -13.26
C LYS A 91 -11.03 11.27 -12.79
N MET A 92 -10.01 11.14 -11.94
CA MET A 92 -9.62 9.91 -11.29
C MET A 92 -9.94 10.05 -9.81
N LEU A 93 -10.47 9.01 -9.17
CA LEU A 93 -10.72 9.05 -7.73
C LEU A 93 -9.39 9.07 -6.96
N PRO A 94 -9.31 9.74 -5.81
CA PRO A 94 -8.10 9.78 -4.99
C PRO A 94 -7.50 8.39 -4.70
N GLN A 95 -8.33 7.44 -4.29
CA GLN A 95 -7.92 6.04 -4.06
C GLN A 95 -7.40 5.32 -5.32
N GLU A 96 -8.02 5.55 -6.48
CA GLU A 96 -7.55 4.98 -7.75
C GLU A 96 -6.19 5.56 -8.14
N PHE A 97 -5.99 6.86 -7.90
CA PHE A 97 -4.71 7.51 -8.12
C PHE A 97 -3.62 6.96 -7.20
N ARG A 98 -3.90 6.81 -5.90
CA ARG A 98 -2.97 6.22 -4.93
C ARG A 98 -2.58 4.79 -5.31
N SER A 99 -3.55 3.96 -5.69
CA SER A 99 -3.31 2.59 -6.14
C SER A 99 -2.36 2.55 -7.34
N LYS A 100 -2.60 3.37 -8.37
CA LYS A 100 -1.72 3.45 -9.55
C LYS A 100 -0.33 4.00 -9.22
N LEU A 101 -0.26 5.01 -8.34
CA LEU A 101 1.00 5.57 -7.89
C LEU A 101 1.83 4.51 -7.17
N PHE A 102 1.20 3.73 -6.30
CA PHE A 102 1.83 2.65 -5.55
C PHE A 102 2.31 1.52 -6.47
N SER A 103 1.50 1.07 -7.43
CA SER A 103 1.94 0.11 -8.43
C SER A 103 3.12 0.63 -9.26
N ALA A 104 3.08 1.87 -9.73
CA ALA A 104 4.17 2.47 -10.49
C ALA A 104 5.47 2.59 -9.67
N MET A 105 5.36 2.92 -8.38
CA MET A 105 6.47 2.94 -7.42
C MET A 105 7.11 1.56 -7.23
N PHE A 106 6.30 0.50 -7.30
CA PHE A 106 6.76 -0.88 -7.25
C PHE A 106 7.48 -1.27 -8.54
N ASP A 107 6.84 -1.06 -9.69
CA ASP A 107 7.39 -1.39 -11.01
C ASP A 107 8.74 -0.71 -11.27
N GLN A 108 8.89 0.56 -10.85
CA GLN A 108 10.13 1.32 -11.05
C GLN A 108 11.35 0.72 -10.34
N LYS A 109 11.15 0.07 -9.18
CA LYS A 109 12.25 -0.49 -8.36
C LYS A 109 12.67 -1.89 -8.80
N ASN A 110 11.98 -2.50 -9.76
CA ASN A 110 12.24 -3.84 -10.28
C ASN A 110 12.46 -4.88 -9.18
N PHE A 111 11.42 -5.14 -8.38
CA PHE A 111 11.46 -6.14 -7.32
C PHE A 111 11.45 -7.57 -7.90
N GLU A 112 12.62 -8.05 -8.35
CA GLU A 112 12.78 -9.28 -9.15
C GLU A 112 12.10 -10.54 -8.57
N TYR A 113 11.95 -10.63 -7.25
CA TYR A 113 11.35 -11.78 -6.56
C TYR A 113 10.06 -11.47 -5.81
N TYR A 114 9.49 -10.29 -6.01
CA TYR A 114 8.24 -9.89 -5.36
C TYR A 114 7.16 -9.65 -6.40
N ILE A 115 5.93 -9.90 -5.97
CA ILE A 115 4.74 -9.63 -6.76
C ILE A 115 3.90 -8.57 -6.07
N LEU A 116 3.31 -7.69 -6.86
CA LEU A 116 2.25 -6.79 -6.42
C LEU A 116 0.95 -7.22 -7.08
N LYS A 117 -0.07 -7.44 -6.25
CA LYS A 117 -1.44 -7.69 -6.70
C LYS A 117 -2.30 -6.50 -6.30
N ALA A 118 -2.69 -5.68 -7.28
CA ALA A 118 -3.68 -4.63 -7.08
C ALA A 118 -5.09 -5.21 -7.21
N ILE A 119 -5.91 -5.00 -6.20
CA ILE A 119 -7.28 -5.51 -6.09
C ILE A 119 -8.22 -4.31 -6.06
N LYS A 120 -9.20 -4.31 -6.95
CA LYS A 120 -10.32 -3.37 -6.93
C LYS A 120 -11.55 -4.08 -6.39
N VAL A 121 -12.10 -3.57 -5.31
CA VAL A 121 -13.34 -4.03 -4.70
C VAL A 121 -14.43 -3.03 -5.07
N SER A 122 -15.40 -3.45 -5.87
CA SER A 122 -16.51 -2.56 -6.24
C SER A 122 -17.52 -2.46 -5.10
N ASP A 123 -17.73 -1.26 -4.57
CA ASP A 123 -18.78 -0.97 -3.58
C ASP A 123 -19.71 0.12 -4.15
N PRO A 124 -20.95 -0.24 -4.56
CA PRO A 124 -21.92 0.72 -5.10
C PRO A 124 -22.37 1.79 -4.10
N THR A 125 -22.19 1.55 -2.80
CA THR A 125 -22.69 2.39 -1.70
C THR A 125 -21.62 3.37 -1.24
N ASN A 126 -20.40 2.90 -1.01
CA ASN A 126 -19.31 3.70 -0.44
C ASN A 126 -18.21 4.09 -1.45
N GLY A 127 -18.32 3.62 -2.70
CA GLY A 127 -17.34 3.83 -3.75
C GLY A 127 -16.24 2.75 -3.76
N ASP A 128 -15.70 2.47 -4.94
CA ASP A 128 -14.78 1.35 -5.15
C ASP A 128 -13.53 1.41 -4.27
N HIS A 129 -13.25 0.38 -3.48
CA HIS A 129 -12.05 0.29 -2.66
C HIS A 129 -10.86 -0.28 -3.43
N TYR A 130 -9.65 0.20 -3.11
CA TYR A 130 -8.42 -0.24 -3.76
C TYR A 130 -7.44 -0.74 -2.73
N VAL A 131 -6.99 -1.97 -2.93
CA VAL A 131 -6.05 -2.67 -2.05
C VAL A 131 -4.87 -3.13 -2.89
N SER A 132 -3.67 -3.14 -2.32
CA SER A 132 -2.51 -3.78 -2.91
C SER A 132 -1.92 -4.79 -1.96
N LEU A 133 -1.69 -6.01 -2.44
CA LEU A 133 -0.96 -7.05 -1.73
C LEU A 133 0.46 -7.14 -2.31
N ILE A 134 1.49 -7.11 -1.47
CA ILE A 134 2.87 -7.32 -1.90
C ILE A 134 3.50 -8.45 -1.10
N SER A 135 4.13 -9.40 -1.77
CA SER A 135 4.94 -10.42 -1.10
C SER A 135 5.94 -11.04 -2.05
N HIS A 136 6.82 -11.88 -1.50
CA HIS A 136 7.71 -12.71 -2.30
C HIS A 136 6.90 -13.65 -3.20
N ILE A 137 7.36 -13.91 -4.41
CA ILE A 137 6.65 -14.71 -5.44
C ILE A 137 6.31 -16.13 -4.97
N LYS A 138 7.05 -16.67 -4.01
CA LYS A 138 6.76 -17.97 -3.37
C LYS A 138 5.39 -17.99 -2.67
N ASN A 139 4.87 -16.83 -2.25
CA ASN A 139 3.59 -16.66 -1.54
C ASN A 139 2.41 -16.38 -2.49
N THR A 140 2.59 -16.54 -3.81
CA THR A 140 1.57 -16.24 -4.84
C THR A 140 0.24 -16.94 -4.56
N ARG A 141 0.26 -18.22 -4.20
CA ARG A 141 -0.96 -18.98 -3.91
C ARG A 141 -1.76 -18.39 -2.75
N THR A 142 -1.07 -17.92 -1.71
CA THR A 142 -1.73 -17.27 -0.56
C THR A 142 -2.29 -15.91 -0.96
N ILE A 143 -1.56 -15.12 -1.76
CA ILE A 143 -2.05 -13.85 -2.30
C ILE A 143 -3.34 -14.05 -3.11
N GLU A 144 -3.38 -15.07 -3.97
CA GLU A 144 -4.58 -15.40 -4.74
C GLU A 144 -5.75 -15.81 -3.83
N GLN A 145 -5.48 -16.55 -2.75
CA GLN A 145 -6.51 -16.91 -1.77
C GLN A 145 -7.08 -15.67 -1.07
N ILE A 146 -6.21 -14.78 -0.57
CA ILE A 146 -6.61 -13.52 0.08
C ILE A 146 -7.42 -12.66 -0.90
N GLU A 147 -7.01 -12.57 -2.17
CA GLU A 147 -7.76 -11.86 -3.20
C GLU A 147 -9.19 -12.40 -3.34
N GLN A 148 -9.36 -13.73 -3.42
CA GLN A 148 -10.68 -14.35 -3.49
C GLN A 148 -11.52 -14.07 -2.24
N ASP A 149 -10.91 -14.10 -1.07
CA ASP A 149 -11.60 -13.86 0.20
C ASP A 149 -12.05 -12.39 0.30
N ILE A 150 -11.20 -11.42 -0.03
CA ILE A 150 -11.55 -9.99 -0.11
C ILE A 150 -12.74 -9.76 -1.06
N LEU A 151 -12.74 -10.40 -2.23
CA LEU A 151 -13.79 -10.24 -3.24
C LEU A 151 -15.10 -10.93 -2.86
N LYS A 152 -15.06 -11.97 -2.02
CA LYS A 152 -16.28 -12.65 -1.51
C LYS A 152 -16.96 -11.85 -0.40
N TYR A 153 -16.20 -11.25 0.51
CA TYR A 153 -16.76 -10.51 1.64
C TYR A 153 -17.43 -9.18 1.24
N ASN A 154 -17.17 -8.70 0.02
CA ASN A 154 -17.78 -7.50 -0.55
C ASN A 154 -18.92 -7.79 -1.56
N LYS A 155 -19.41 -9.03 -1.62
CA LYS A 155 -20.64 -9.40 -2.34
C LYS A 155 -21.79 -9.56 -1.36
#